data_AF-A0AAE1J859-F1
#
_entry.id   AF-A0AAE1J859-F1
#
_cell.length_a   1.000
_cell.length_b   1.000
_cell.length_c   1.000
_cell.angle_alpha   90.00
_cell.angle_beta   90.00
_cell.angle_gamma   90.00
#
_symmetry.space_group_name_H-M   'P 1'
#
loop_
_entity.id
_entity.type
_entity.pdbx_description
1 polymer ?
#
loop_
_entity_poly.entity_id
_entity_poly.type
_entity_poly.pdbx_seq_one_letter_code
_entity_poly.pdbx_strand_id
1 'polypeptide(L)'
;MYSSHSSASMLSDVFETGKFTTQLQTIDSPVDVPPPKPLLIATPLEAGDFPVLLFLHGYLLSNSFYSQLILHVASHGFIVIAPQLYTVAGPDISDEIHSAAAITNWLGEGLSRYLPPNVKSNCSKLALGGHSRGGKTTFAVALKKLNTITNLKFSALIGIDPVDGMDKGKQTPPPVLTYIPHSFDFDIPAMVIGSDLGELKKNPLFPPCAPKGVNHKDFFDECPKPSWHFVAKDYGHLDMLDDDTKGIRGKFTYCLCKNGESRKPMRRFVGGAIVAFLKAYLLADDRDLIAIRDGHKNMPLDLKTIECYV
;
A
#
# COMPACT_ATOMS: atom_id res chain seq x y z
N MET A 1 24.63 25.25 38.22
CA MET A 1 23.41 24.56 37.75
C MET A 1 23.35 24.69 36.24
N TYR A 2 23.79 23.68 35.51
CA TYR A 2 23.60 23.63 34.06
C TYR A 2 22.26 22.96 33.80
N SER A 3 21.27 23.75 33.39
CA SER A 3 19.97 23.24 32.94
C SER A 3 20.16 22.72 31.51
N SER A 4 20.28 21.41 31.36
CA SER A 4 20.23 20.75 30.06
C SER A 4 18.77 20.63 29.65
N HIS A 5 18.31 21.53 28.78
CA HIS A 5 17.07 21.30 28.03
C HIS A 5 17.35 20.23 26.97
N SER A 6 17.10 18.98 27.34
CA SER A 6 16.87 17.91 26.37
C SER A 6 15.59 18.25 25.62
N SER A 7 15.72 18.76 24.39
CA SER A 7 14.61 18.82 23.45
C SER A 7 14.20 17.39 23.13
N ALA A 8 13.22 16.87 23.84
CA ALA A 8 12.51 15.67 23.44
C ALA A 8 11.89 15.98 22.06
N SER A 9 12.51 15.45 21.01
CA SER A 9 11.88 15.36 19.69
C SER A 9 10.52 14.70 19.91
N MET A 10 9.43 15.47 19.88
CA MET A 10 8.08 14.89 19.92
C MET A 10 8.00 13.91 18.76
N LEU A 11 7.87 12.62 19.06
CA LEU A 11 7.62 11.60 18.05
C LEU A 11 6.31 12.01 17.37
N SER A 12 6.39 12.37 16.08
CA SER A 12 5.22 12.71 15.30
C SER A 12 4.30 11.49 15.25
N ASP A 13 3.03 11.67 15.62
CA ASP A 13 2.04 10.61 15.53
C ASP A 13 1.97 10.06 14.09
N VAL A 14 1.92 8.74 13.94
CA VAL A 14 1.94 8.09 12.62
C VAL A 14 0.74 8.46 11.76
N PHE A 15 -0.36 8.94 12.37
CA PHE A 15 -1.56 9.40 11.66
C PHE A 15 -1.49 10.87 11.20
N GLU A 16 -0.48 11.63 11.61
CA GLU A 16 -0.22 12.99 11.15
C GLU A 16 0.97 13.02 10.20
N THR A 17 1.18 14.16 9.52
CA THR A 17 2.37 14.38 8.70
C THR A 17 3.63 14.19 9.55
N GLY A 18 4.56 13.39 9.04
CA GLY A 18 5.83 13.13 9.71
C GLY A 18 6.80 14.32 9.63
N LYS A 19 7.99 14.13 10.21
CA LYS A 19 8.98 15.19 10.38
C LYS A 19 9.73 15.61 9.10
N PHE A 20 9.68 14.81 8.04
CA PHE A 20 10.42 15.07 6.81
C PHE A 20 9.59 15.91 5.85
N THR A 21 10.23 16.92 5.27
CA THR A 21 9.66 17.63 4.13
C THR A 21 9.70 16.70 2.92
N THR A 22 8.62 16.68 2.15
CA THR A 22 8.48 15.74 1.03
C THR A 22 8.33 16.43 -0.31
N GLN A 23 8.79 15.77 -1.35
CA GLN A 23 8.50 16.11 -2.73
C GLN A 23 7.78 14.96 -3.44
N LEU A 24 6.97 15.33 -4.43
CA LEU A 24 6.36 14.41 -5.38
C LEU A 24 6.92 14.68 -6.77
N GLN A 25 7.38 13.64 -7.46
CA GLN A 25 7.95 13.75 -8.80
C GLN A 25 7.31 12.73 -9.74
N THR A 26 6.89 13.20 -10.92
CA THR A 26 6.46 12.33 -12.02
C THR A 26 7.66 12.03 -12.92
N ILE A 27 7.89 10.76 -13.21
CA ILE A 27 8.91 10.28 -14.13
C ILE A 27 8.23 9.67 -15.36
N ASP A 28 8.29 10.39 -16.47
CA ASP A 28 7.72 10.04 -17.77
C ASP A 28 8.75 10.00 -18.90
N SER A 29 10.00 10.40 -18.63
CA SER A 29 11.01 10.70 -19.64
C SER A 29 12.24 9.79 -19.56
N PRO A 30 12.86 9.46 -20.70
CA PRO A 30 14.02 8.59 -20.76
C PRO A 30 15.28 9.31 -20.29
N VAL A 31 15.92 8.74 -19.27
CA VAL A 31 17.32 8.96 -18.89
C VAL A 31 18.08 7.67 -19.27
N ASP A 32 19.41 7.63 -19.19
CA ASP A 32 20.22 6.47 -19.63
C ASP A 32 19.78 5.09 -19.09
N VAL A 33 18.99 5.03 -17.99
CA VAL A 33 18.33 3.80 -17.50
C VAL A 33 16.87 4.11 -17.15
N PRO A 34 15.95 4.10 -18.13
CA PRO A 34 14.56 4.48 -17.92
C PRO A 34 13.81 3.40 -17.10
N PRO A 35 12.82 3.79 -16.27
CA PRO A 35 11.99 2.82 -15.58
C PRO A 35 11.11 2.04 -16.56
N PRO A 36 10.75 0.76 -16.26
CA PRO A 36 9.89 -0.04 -17.13
C PRO A 36 8.47 0.51 -17.33
N LYS A 37 8.02 1.40 -16.44
CA LYS A 37 6.74 2.10 -16.48
C LYS A 37 6.91 3.54 -16.00
N PRO A 38 6.03 4.46 -16.39
CA PRO A 38 5.97 5.78 -15.77
C PRO A 38 5.79 5.66 -14.26
N LEU A 39 6.53 6.47 -13.50
CA LEU A 39 6.52 6.43 -12.05
C LEU A 39 6.02 7.73 -11.46
N LEU A 40 5.38 7.64 -10.30
CA LEU A 40 5.20 8.74 -9.37
C LEU A 40 6.04 8.41 -8.13
N ILE A 41 6.96 9.30 -7.76
CA ILE A 41 7.92 9.07 -6.68
C ILE A 41 7.67 10.11 -5.60
N ALA A 42 7.41 9.67 -4.37
CA ALA A 42 7.39 10.52 -3.19
C ALA A 42 8.67 10.28 -2.36
N THR A 43 9.40 11.36 -2.06
CA THR A 43 10.68 11.29 -1.35
C THR A 43 10.75 12.30 -0.20
N PRO A 44 11.49 11.99 0.88
CA PRO A 44 12.03 12.99 1.79
C PRO A 44 12.99 13.92 1.04
N LEU A 45 13.14 15.16 1.51
CA LEU A 45 14.12 16.12 0.97
C LEU A 45 15.39 16.18 1.80
N GLU A 46 15.29 15.88 3.09
CA GLU A 46 16.42 15.86 4.00
C GLU A 46 17.34 14.67 3.73
N ALA A 47 18.64 14.86 3.98
CA ALA A 47 19.64 13.83 3.75
C ALA A 47 19.39 12.58 4.60
N GLY A 48 19.53 11.41 4.01
CA GLY A 48 19.32 10.14 4.71
C GLY A 48 19.37 8.92 3.82
N ASP A 49 19.37 7.76 4.47
CA ASP A 49 19.20 6.45 3.84
C ASP A 49 17.82 5.90 4.25
N PHE A 50 16.94 5.71 3.27
CA PHE A 50 15.53 5.48 3.50
C PHE A 50 15.06 4.14 2.94
N PRO A 51 14.28 3.34 3.69
CA PRO A 51 13.60 2.17 3.15
C PRO A 51 12.66 2.54 2.00
N VAL A 52 12.38 1.57 1.13
CA VAL A 52 11.58 1.78 -0.09
C VAL A 52 10.26 1.03 0.00
N LEU A 53 9.16 1.68 -0.39
CA LEU A 53 7.86 1.08 -0.61
C LEU A 53 7.51 1.15 -2.10
N LEU A 54 7.34 0.00 -2.76
CA LEU A 54 6.72 -0.08 -4.08
C LEU A 54 5.20 -0.22 -3.91
N PHE A 55 4.44 0.77 -4.36
CA PHE A 55 2.99 0.89 -4.14
C PHE A 55 2.17 0.75 -5.43
N LEU A 56 1.32 -0.27 -5.51
CA LEU A 56 0.57 -0.63 -6.71
C LEU A 56 -0.89 -0.14 -6.64
N HIS A 57 -1.34 0.59 -7.66
CA HIS A 57 -2.70 1.14 -7.72
C HIS A 57 -3.77 0.07 -8.01
N GLY A 58 -5.01 0.37 -7.64
CA GLY A 58 -6.20 -0.44 -7.94
C GLY A 58 -6.70 -0.35 -9.39
N TYR A 59 -7.77 -1.10 -9.68
CA TYR A 59 -8.31 -1.28 -11.04
C TYR A 59 -8.81 0.02 -11.68
N LEU A 60 -8.28 0.34 -12.87
CA LEU A 60 -8.59 1.56 -13.65
C LEU A 60 -8.32 2.88 -12.92
N LEU A 61 -7.52 2.85 -11.85
CA LEU A 61 -7.10 4.04 -11.11
C LEU A 61 -5.75 4.57 -11.63
N SER A 62 -5.53 5.87 -11.43
CA SER A 62 -4.22 6.48 -11.67
C SER A 62 -3.37 6.42 -10.41
N ASN A 63 -2.07 6.21 -10.55
CA ASN A 63 -1.12 6.29 -9.42
C ASN A 63 -1.19 7.64 -8.68
N SER A 64 -1.50 8.73 -9.40
CA SER A 64 -1.67 10.07 -8.85
C SER A 64 -2.88 10.24 -7.95
N PHE A 65 -3.84 9.29 -7.93
CA PHE A 65 -4.97 9.33 -6.99
C PHE A 65 -4.58 8.92 -5.56
N TYR A 66 -3.32 8.53 -5.35
CA TYR A 66 -2.76 8.13 -4.07
C TYR A 66 -1.74 9.14 -3.57
N SER A 67 -1.64 10.33 -4.19
CA SER A 67 -0.54 11.26 -3.96
C SER A 67 -0.44 11.71 -2.49
N GLN A 68 -1.58 11.97 -1.85
CA GLN A 68 -1.64 12.36 -0.44
C GLN A 68 -1.24 11.20 0.47
N LEU A 69 -1.60 9.96 0.13
CA LEU A 69 -1.19 8.78 0.90
C LEU A 69 0.33 8.57 0.81
N ILE A 70 0.90 8.57 -0.40
CA ILE A 70 2.33 8.28 -0.56
C ILE A 70 3.21 9.41 -0.03
N LEU A 71 2.74 10.66 -0.07
CA LEU A 71 3.40 11.79 0.60
C LEU A 71 3.35 11.66 2.12
N HIS A 72 2.22 11.18 2.68
CA HIS A 72 2.13 10.88 4.10
C HIS A 72 3.20 9.87 4.51
N VAL A 73 3.29 8.73 3.82
CA VAL A 73 4.31 7.71 4.11
C VAL A 73 5.73 8.28 3.94
N ALA A 74 5.98 9.06 2.88
CA ALA A 74 7.29 9.67 2.66
C ALA A 74 7.70 10.64 3.77
N SER A 75 6.75 11.40 4.34
CA SER A 75 7.02 12.34 5.44
C SER A 75 7.50 11.67 6.73
N HIS A 76 7.33 10.35 6.84
CA HIS A 76 7.83 9.53 7.95
C HIS A 76 9.20 8.88 7.68
N GLY A 77 9.85 9.22 6.56
CA GLY A 77 11.20 8.74 6.24
C GLY A 77 11.20 7.47 5.41
N PHE A 78 10.40 7.44 4.35
CA PHE A 78 10.35 6.34 3.39
C PHE A 78 10.39 6.92 1.97
N ILE A 79 10.98 6.18 1.02
CA ILE A 79 10.83 6.49 -0.40
C ILE A 79 9.67 5.65 -0.93
N VAL A 80 8.67 6.29 -1.54
CA VAL A 80 7.51 5.58 -2.11
C VAL A 80 7.50 5.68 -3.62
N ILE A 81 7.52 4.54 -4.29
CA ILE A 81 7.47 4.41 -5.74
C ILE A 81 6.09 3.91 -6.14
N ALA A 82 5.33 4.69 -6.90
CA ALA A 82 4.00 4.35 -7.37
C ALA A 82 3.99 4.30 -8.92
N PRO A 83 4.22 3.13 -9.54
CA PRO A 83 4.16 3.01 -11.00
C PRO A 83 2.74 3.15 -11.53
N GLN A 84 2.59 3.68 -12.75
CA GLN A 84 1.37 3.53 -13.54
C GLN A 84 1.47 2.23 -14.36
N LEU A 85 0.88 1.15 -13.85
CA LEU A 85 1.06 -0.19 -14.42
C LEU A 85 0.41 -0.34 -15.80
N TYR A 86 -0.72 0.34 -15.99
CA TYR A 86 -1.48 0.33 -17.24
C TYR A 86 -2.31 1.61 -17.38
N THR A 87 -2.70 1.91 -18.62
CA THR A 87 -3.72 2.92 -18.92
C THR A 87 -5.07 2.26 -19.13
N VAL A 88 -5.14 1.10 -19.79
CA VAL A 88 -6.34 0.29 -19.98
C VAL A 88 -6.04 -1.12 -19.51
N ALA A 89 -7.00 -1.78 -18.87
CA ALA A 89 -6.82 -3.13 -18.35
C ALA A 89 -8.04 -4.01 -18.61
N GLY A 90 -7.79 -5.27 -18.96
CA GLY A 90 -8.76 -6.36 -18.88
C GLY A 90 -8.71 -7.05 -17.51
N PRO A 91 -9.43 -8.15 -17.27
CA PRO A 91 -9.48 -8.79 -15.95
C PRO A 91 -8.16 -9.47 -15.52
N ASP A 92 -7.34 -9.90 -16.47
CA ASP A 92 -6.06 -10.58 -16.23
C ASP A 92 -5.00 -9.62 -15.69
N ILE A 93 -4.24 -10.02 -14.66
CA ILE A 93 -3.18 -9.21 -14.02
C ILE A 93 -1.74 -9.62 -14.37
N SER A 94 -1.53 -10.49 -15.37
CA SER A 94 -0.22 -11.03 -15.72
C SER A 94 0.77 -9.93 -16.10
N ASP A 95 0.32 -8.94 -16.88
CA ASP A 95 1.16 -7.80 -17.27
C ASP A 95 1.59 -6.97 -16.06
N GLU A 96 0.72 -6.81 -15.05
CA GLU A 96 1.08 -6.12 -13.81
C GLU A 96 2.05 -6.90 -12.96
N ILE A 97 1.92 -8.23 -12.89
CA ILE A 97 2.90 -9.08 -12.18
C ILE A 97 4.28 -8.92 -12.83
N HIS A 98 4.37 -9.05 -14.16
CA HIS A 98 5.62 -8.86 -14.89
C HIS A 98 6.17 -7.43 -14.74
N SER A 99 5.30 -6.43 -14.84
CA SER A 99 5.70 -5.01 -14.70
C SER A 99 6.23 -4.71 -13.30
N ALA A 100 5.54 -5.16 -12.25
CA ALA A 100 5.96 -4.96 -10.86
C ALA A 100 7.32 -5.61 -10.59
N ALA A 101 7.56 -6.82 -11.12
CA ALA A 101 8.85 -7.48 -10.99
C ALA A 101 9.96 -6.78 -11.80
N ALA A 102 9.67 -6.35 -13.03
CA ALA A 102 10.64 -5.58 -13.83
C ALA A 102 11.03 -4.27 -13.13
N ILE A 103 10.05 -3.55 -12.56
CA ILE A 103 10.31 -2.34 -11.78
C ILE A 103 11.15 -2.67 -10.55
N THR A 104 10.81 -3.74 -9.83
CA THR A 104 11.59 -4.21 -8.67
C THR A 104 13.05 -4.45 -9.04
N ASN A 105 13.32 -5.11 -10.16
CA ASN A 105 14.68 -5.36 -10.63
C ASN A 105 15.41 -4.05 -10.99
N TRP A 106 14.70 -3.10 -11.60
CA TRP A 106 15.23 -1.80 -11.96
C TRP A 106 15.59 -0.92 -10.74
N LEU A 107 14.94 -1.09 -9.58
CA LEU A 107 15.18 -0.25 -8.39
C LEU A 107 16.65 -0.26 -7.94
N GLY A 108 17.36 -1.37 -8.10
CA GLY A 108 18.76 -1.50 -7.65
C GLY A 108 19.75 -0.61 -8.42
N GLU A 109 19.45 -0.29 -9.68
CA GLU A 109 20.38 0.41 -10.58
C GLU A 109 19.85 1.77 -11.04
N GLY A 110 18.53 1.88 -11.22
CA GLY A 110 17.89 3.05 -11.80
C GLY A 110 17.44 4.09 -10.78
N LEU A 111 16.91 3.66 -9.62
CA LEU A 111 16.20 4.56 -8.70
C LEU A 111 17.05 5.75 -8.23
N SER A 112 18.31 5.52 -7.88
CA SER A 112 19.22 6.56 -7.34
C SER A 112 19.37 7.79 -8.24
N ARG A 113 19.19 7.64 -9.56
CA ARG A 113 19.29 8.73 -10.54
C ARG A 113 18.11 9.70 -10.49
N TYR A 114 17.03 9.30 -9.83
CA TYR A 114 15.79 10.06 -9.70
C TYR A 114 15.58 10.55 -8.26
N LEU A 115 16.54 10.32 -7.35
CA LEU A 115 16.46 10.79 -5.98
C LEU A 115 17.15 12.16 -5.82
N PRO A 116 16.73 12.99 -4.85
CA PRO A 116 17.48 14.18 -4.47
C PRO A 116 18.94 13.85 -4.11
N PRO A 117 19.92 14.77 -4.33
CA PRO A 117 21.36 14.47 -4.24
C PRO A 117 21.84 13.83 -2.92
N ASN A 118 21.14 14.04 -1.81
CA ASN A 118 21.52 13.54 -0.48
C ASN A 118 20.57 12.45 0.06
N VAL A 119 19.66 11.96 -0.79
CA VAL A 119 18.68 10.94 -0.44
C VAL A 119 19.10 9.62 -1.07
N LYS A 120 19.30 8.59 -0.24
CA LYS A 120 19.68 7.25 -0.68
C LYS A 120 18.53 6.28 -0.45
N SER A 121 18.31 5.38 -1.41
CA SER A 121 17.36 4.29 -1.29
C SER A 121 18.02 3.04 -0.72
N ASN A 122 17.49 2.56 0.40
CA ASN A 122 17.87 1.30 0.99
C ASN A 122 17.03 0.15 0.43
N CYS A 123 17.41 -0.36 -0.75
CA CYS A 123 16.70 -1.46 -1.41
C CYS A 123 16.83 -2.82 -0.69
N SER A 124 17.66 -2.93 0.36
CA SER A 124 17.65 -4.11 1.25
C SER A 124 16.45 -4.09 2.21
N LYS A 125 15.81 -2.92 2.40
CA LYS A 125 14.59 -2.71 3.18
C LYS A 125 13.46 -2.29 2.24
N LEU A 126 13.10 -3.22 1.34
CA LEU A 126 12.08 -3.01 0.33
C LEU A 126 10.75 -3.64 0.76
N ALA A 127 9.67 -2.87 0.79
CA ALA A 127 8.31 -3.39 0.95
C ALA A 127 7.53 -3.33 -0.37
N LEU A 128 6.60 -4.26 -0.55
CA LEU A 128 5.62 -4.23 -1.64
C LEU A 128 4.24 -4.02 -1.05
N GLY A 129 3.51 -3.06 -1.58
CA GLY A 129 2.13 -2.80 -1.17
C GLY A 129 1.24 -2.47 -2.34
N GLY A 130 -0.05 -2.62 -2.17
CA GLY A 130 -1.00 -2.18 -3.18
C GLY A 130 -2.44 -2.21 -2.74
N HIS A 131 -3.26 -1.46 -3.46
CA HIS A 131 -4.69 -1.35 -3.19
C HIS A 131 -5.53 -2.16 -4.20
N SER A 132 -6.58 -2.85 -3.74
CA SER A 132 -7.55 -3.53 -4.61
C SER A 132 -6.85 -4.56 -5.50
N ARG A 133 -7.00 -4.43 -6.82
CA ARG A 133 -6.24 -5.17 -7.84
C ARG A 133 -4.72 -5.09 -7.62
N GLY A 134 -4.18 -3.93 -7.23
CA GLY A 134 -2.76 -3.78 -6.89
C GLY A 134 -2.37 -4.54 -5.62
N GLY A 135 -3.31 -4.71 -4.68
CA GLY A 135 -3.16 -5.59 -3.51
C GLY A 135 -3.09 -7.06 -3.93
N LYS A 136 -3.99 -7.51 -4.82
CA LYS A 136 -3.89 -8.83 -5.45
C LYS A 136 -2.55 -9.03 -6.16
N THR A 137 -2.11 -8.06 -6.97
CA THR A 137 -0.80 -8.11 -7.64
C THR A 137 0.35 -8.21 -6.64
N THR A 138 0.27 -7.50 -5.51
CA THR A 138 1.27 -7.57 -4.43
C THR A 138 1.46 -9.02 -3.94
N PHE A 139 0.36 -9.70 -3.60
CA PHE A 139 0.41 -11.10 -3.18
C PHE A 139 0.83 -12.04 -4.31
N ALA A 140 0.37 -11.80 -5.55
CA ALA A 140 0.74 -12.63 -6.70
C ALA A 140 2.25 -12.58 -7.00
N VAL A 141 2.87 -11.40 -6.88
CA VAL A 141 4.32 -11.23 -7.03
C VAL A 141 5.07 -11.94 -5.91
N ALA A 142 4.64 -11.76 -4.65
CA ALA A 142 5.27 -12.42 -3.50
C ALA A 142 5.21 -13.96 -3.59
N LEU A 143 4.09 -14.50 -4.08
CA LEU A 143 3.88 -15.92 -4.34
C LEU A 143 4.54 -16.43 -5.63
N LYS A 144 5.34 -15.59 -6.31
CA LYS A 144 6.06 -15.92 -7.55
C LYS A 144 5.14 -16.51 -8.62
N LYS A 145 3.89 -16.04 -8.70
CA LYS A 145 2.97 -16.44 -9.76
C LYS A 145 3.61 -16.14 -11.12
N LEU A 146 3.29 -16.98 -12.10
CA LEU A 146 3.88 -16.93 -13.44
C LEU A 146 5.40 -17.17 -13.48
N ASN A 147 5.97 -17.78 -12.43
CA ASN A 147 7.42 -17.99 -12.29
C ASN A 147 8.24 -16.70 -12.36
N THR A 148 7.64 -15.60 -11.89
CA THR A 148 8.26 -14.28 -11.94
C THR A 148 9.43 -14.20 -10.94
N ILE A 149 10.57 -13.67 -11.40
CA ILE A 149 11.81 -13.57 -10.60
C ILE A 149 12.12 -12.11 -10.30
N THR A 150 12.35 -11.79 -9.03
CA THR A 150 12.92 -10.51 -8.60
C THR A 150 14.34 -10.68 -8.06
N ASN A 151 15.23 -9.77 -8.45
CA ASN A 151 16.62 -9.70 -7.98
C ASN A 151 16.72 -9.09 -6.58
N LEU A 152 15.70 -8.30 -6.19
CA LEU A 152 15.55 -7.79 -4.83
C LEU A 152 14.55 -8.65 -4.06
N LYS A 153 14.78 -8.76 -2.75
CA LYS A 153 13.87 -9.41 -1.81
C LYS A 153 12.96 -8.38 -1.16
N PHE A 154 11.67 -8.68 -1.08
CA PHE A 154 10.76 -7.93 -0.24
C PHE A 154 10.98 -8.33 1.23
N SER A 155 10.86 -7.36 2.12
CA SER A 155 10.95 -7.53 3.57
C SER A 155 9.60 -7.42 4.27
N ALA A 156 8.57 -6.91 3.58
CA ALA A 156 7.22 -6.79 4.09
C ALA A 156 6.19 -6.65 2.95
N LEU A 157 4.95 -7.11 3.18
CA LEU A 157 3.82 -7.02 2.26
C LEU A 157 2.66 -6.22 2.85
N ILE A 158 2.00 -5.41 2.02
CA ILE A 158 0.85 -4.61 2.41
C ILE A 158 -0.29 -4.75 1.39
N GLY A 159 -1.39 -5.38 1.78
CA GLY A 159 -2.62 -5.42 0.99
C GLY A 159 -3.65 -4.42 1.52
N ILE A 160 -3.97 -3.38 0.75
CA ILE A 160 -5.06 -2.46 1.09
C ILE A 160 -6.30 -2.90 0.32
N ASP A 161 -7.27 -3.40 1.05
CA ASP A 161 -8.54 -3.93 0.57
C ASP A 161 -8.37 -4.79 -0.69
N PRO A 162 -7.48 -5.82 -0.67
CA PRO A 162 -7.16 -6.59 -1.86
C PRO A 162 -8.36 -7.38 -2.37
N VAL A 163 -8.46 -7.58 -3.70
CA VAL A 163 -9.61 -8.25 -4.34
C VAL A 163 -9.14 -9.26 -5.38
N ASP A 164 -9.51 -10.53 -5.22
CA ASP A 164 -9.08 -11.62 -6.11
C ASP A 164 -10.03 -11.86 -7.30
N GLY A 165 -11.18 -11.19 -7.35
CA GLY A 165 -12.08 -11.20 -8.50
C GLY A 165 -13.49 -10.77 -8.16
N MET A 166 -14.48 -11.38 -8.81
CA MET A 166 -15.88 -10.95 -8.71
C MET A 166 -16.69 -11.72 -7.67
N ASP A 167 -16.29 -12.95 -7.36
CA ASP A 167 -16.93 -13.86 -6.40
C ASP A 167 -16.03 -15.07 -6.18
N LYS A 168 -16.31 -15.86 -5.13
CA LYS A 168 -15.65 -17.16 -4.92
C LYS A 168 -15.93 -18.09 -6.09
N GLY A 169 -14.88 -18.65 -6.70
CA GLY A 169 -14.97 -19.43 -7.94
C GLY A 169 -15.06 -18.60 -9.22
N LYS A 170 -15.00 -17.26 -9.11
CA LYS A 170 -14.95 -16.29 -10.21
C LYS A 170 -13.79 -15.31 -10.02
N GLN A 171 -12.66 -15.83 -9.55
CA GLN A 171 -11.43 -15.04 -9.43
C GLN A 171 -10.91 -14.63 -10.80
N THR A 172 -10.32 -13.44 -10.88
CA THR A 172 -9.65 -13.01 -12.11
C THR A 172 -8.31 -13.74 -12.28
N PRO A 173 -7.83 -13.94 -13.51
CA PRO A 173 -6.57 -14.66 -13.72
C PRO A 173 -5.32 -13.79 -13.40
N PRO A 174 -4.23 -14.42 -12.92
CA PRO A 174 -4.24 -15.69 -12.21
C PRO A 174 -4.94 -15.58 -10.84
N PRO A 175 -5.64 -16.64 -10.37
CA PRO A 175 -6.19 -16.67 -9.02
C PRO A 175 -5.06 -16.68 -7.99
N VAL A 176 -5.23 -15.91 -6.92
CA VAL A 176 -4.28 -15.84 -5.80
C VAL A 176 -4.76 -16.68 -4.63
N LEU A 177 -6.03 -16.56 -4.26
CA LEU A 177 -6.65 -17.26 -3.14
C LEU A 177 -6.83 -18.75 -3.45
N THR A 178 -6.48 -19.57 -2.47
CA THR A 178 -6.61 -21.03 -2.47
C THR A 178 -7.74 -21.53 -1.55
N TYR A 179 -8.20 -20.66 -0.65
CA TYR A 179 -9.14 -20.92 0.44
C TYR A 179 -8.66 -21.92 1.49
N ILE A 180 -7.35 -22.09 1.61
CA ILE A 180 -6.72 -22.89 2.66
C ILE A 180 -6.04 -21.91 3.64
N PRO A 181 -6.40 -21.92 4.94
CA PRO A 181 -5.77 -21.03 5.92
C PRO A 181 -4.25 -21.18 5.94
N HIS A 182 -3.53 -20.06 6.03
CA HIS A 182 -2.06 -19.99 6.05
C HIS A 182 -1.35 -20.68 4.88
N SER A 183 -1.99 -20.73 3.71
CA SER A 183 -1.46 -21.42 2.52
C SER A 183 -0.50 -20.59 1.68
N PHE A 184 -0.43 -19.28 1.89
CA PHE A 184 0.51 -18.44 1.15
C PHE A 184 1.95 -18.78 1.53
N ASP A 185 2.72 -19.19 0.53
CA ASP A 185 4.11 -19.63 0.66
C ASP A 185 5.08 -18.45 0.46
N PHE A 186 5.18 -17.59 1.48
CA PHE A 186 6.22 -16.59 1.63
C PHE A 186 6.61 -16.46 3.11
N ASP A 187 7.82 -15.99 3.40
CA ASP A 187 8.41 -15.97 4.75
C ASP A 187 8.55 -14.54 5.33
N ILE A 188 7.73 -13.60 4.84
CA ILE A 188 7.80 -12.17 5.18
C ILE A 188 6.52 -11.69 5.86
N PRO A 189 6.63 -10.69 6.76
CA PRO A 189 5.48 -10.10 7.44
C PRO A 189 4.47 -9.52 6.44
N ALA A 190 3.18 -9.74 6.71
CA ALA A 190 2.09 -9.20 5.88
C ALA A 190 1.10 -8.37 6.71
N MET A 191 0.64 -7.24 6.17
CA MET A 191 -0.47 -6.49 6.71
C MET A 191 -1.58 -6.38 5.67
N VAL A 192 -2.81 -6.64 6.09
CA VAL A 192 -4.01 -6.43 5.29
C VAL A 192 -4.88 -5.37 5.96
N ILE A 193 -5.29 -4.36 5.20
CA ILE A 193 -6.22 -3.32 5.68
C ILE A 193 -7.52 -3.45 4.88
N GLY A 194 -8.62 -3.85 5.52
CA GLY A 194 -9.93 -3.98 4.89
C GLY A 194 -10.81 -2.73 5.03
N SER A 195 -11.82 -2.62 4.17
CA SER A 195 -12.91 -1.66 4.29
C SER A 195 -14.24 -2.34 4.62
N ASP A 196 -14.97 -1.85 5.62
CA ASP A 196 -16.24 -2.46 6.05
C ASP A 196 -17.33 -2.39 4.96
N LEU A 197 -17.38 -1.29 4.21
CA LEU A 197 -18.39 -1.06 3.18
C LEU A 197 -18.01 -1.69 1.82
N GLY A 198 -16.79 -2.21 1.65
CA GLY A 198 -16.31 -2.80 0.40
C GLY A 198 -17.14 -4.00 -0.07
N GLU A 199 -17.68 -4.78 0.86
CA GLU A 199 -18.57 -5.92 0.62
C GLU A 199 -20.00 -5.52 0.21
N LEU A 200 -20.37 -4.26 0.37
CA LEU A 200 -21.71 -3.78 0.11
C LEU A 200 -21.87 -3.30 -1.33
N LYS A 201 -23.02 -3.62 -1.91
CA LYS A 201 -23.46 -3.03 -3.18
C LYS A 201 -23.72 -1.54 -2.98
N LYS A 202 -23.29 -0.71 -3.93
CA LYS A 202 -23.68 0.72 -3.94
C LYS A 202 -25.16 0.88 -4.27
N ASN A 203 -25.63 0.16 -5.29
CA ASN A 203 -27.01 0.11 -5.76
C ASN A 203 -27.22 -1.17 -6.61
N PRO A 204 -28.42 -1.45 -7.14
CA PRO A 204 -28.66 -2.67 -7.93
C PRO A 204 -27.81 -2.82 -9.20
N LEU A 205 -27.29 -1.72 -9.77
CA LEU A 205 -26.47 -1.73 -10.99
C LEU A 205 -24.97 -1.87 -10.71
N PHE A 206 -24.53 -1.51 -9.51
CA PHE A 206 -23.12 -1.55 -9.13
C PHE A 206 -22.89 -2.61 -8.03
N PRO A 207 -22.24 -3.74 -8.37
CA PRO A 207 -21.95 -4.81 -7.42
C PRO A 207 -20.95 -4.36 -6.34
N PRO A 208 -20.70 -5.18 -5.30
CA PRO A 208 -19.66 -4.86 -4.34
C PRO A 208 -18.29 -4.72 -5.01
N CYS A 209 -17.47 -3.80 -4.51
CA CYS A 209 -16.13 -3.60 -5.03
C CYS A 209 -15.11 -4.58 -4.43
N ALA A 210 -15.35 -5.06 -3.22
CA ALA A 210 -14.56 -6.08 -2.53
C ALA A 210 -15.49 -7.18 -1.99
N PRO A 211 -16.09 -8.01 -2.87
CA PRO A 211 -17.09 -8.99 -2.49
C PRO A 211 -16.52 -10.05 -1.55
N LYS A 212 -17.34 -10.49 -0.59
CA LYS A 212 -17.01 -11.55 0.35
C LYS A 212 -16.57 -12.83 -0.38
N GLY A 213 -15.53 -13.49 0.13
CA GLY A 213 -15.00 -14.71 -0.48
C GLY A 213 -13.89 -14.45 -1.50
N VAL A 214 -13.57 -13.20 -1.81
CA VAL A 214 -12.40 -12.81 -2.61
C VAL A 214 -11.77 -11.50 -2.11
N ASN A 215 -11.94 -11.16 -0.83
CA ASN A 215 -11.59 -9.84 -0.31
C ASN A 215 -10.48 -9.87 0.76
N HIS A 216 -10.28 -8.74 1.42
CA HIS A 216 -9.28 -8.54 2.47
C HIS A 216 -9.27 -9.65 3.55
N LYS A 217 -10.43 -10.20 3.95
CA LYS A 217 -10.49 -11.23 4.98
C LYS A 217 -9.91 -12.54 4.46
N ASP A 218 -10.26 -12.91 3.22
CA ASP A 218 -9.76 -14.11 2.57
C ASP A 218 -8.24 -14.02 2.33
N PHE A 219 -7.72 -12.85 1.93
CA PHE A 219 -6.28 -12.63 1.81
C PHE A 219 -5.56 -12.75 3.16
N PHE A 220 -6.11 -12.18 4.24
CA PHE A 220 -5.52 -12.29 5.57
C PHE A 220 -5.51 -13.74 6.09
N ASP A 221 -6.60 -14.48 5.89
CA ASP A 221 -6.74 -15.87 6.35
C ASP A 221 -5.71 -16.81 5.72
N GLU A 222 -5.25 -16.51 4.50
CA GLU A 222 -4.21 -17.28 3.82
C GLU A 222 -2.79 -16.80 4.14
N CYS A 223 -2.61 -15.64 4.77
CA CYS A 223 -1.28 -15.13 5.12
C CYS A 223 -0.59 -16.01 6.19
N PRO A 224 0.74 -16.25 6.04
CA PRO A 224 1.56 -16.85 7.09
C PRO A 224 1.81 -15.85 8.22
N LYS A 225 2.45 -16.32 9.29
CA LYS A 225 2.87 -15.45 10.40
C LYS A 225 4.24 -14.81 10.12
N PRO A 226 4.50 -13.56 10.55
CA PRO A 226 3.55 -12.70 11.25
C PRO A 226 2.60 -11.98 10.28
N SER A 227 1.32 -11.91 10.63
CA SER A 227 0.31 -11.20 9.83
C SER A 227 -0.64 -10.35 10.65
N TRP A 228 -1.11 -9.26 10.05
CA TRP A 228 -1.94 -8.24 10.69
C TRP A 228 -3.15 -7.91 9.83
N HIS A 229 -4.31 -7.70 10.47
CA HIS A 229 -5.55 -7.33 9.82
C HIS A 229 -6.27 -6.24 10.59
N PHE A 230 -6.54 -5.14 9.89
CA PHE A 230 -7.32 -4.03 10.40
C PHE A 230 -8.50 -3.76 9.47
N VAL A 231 -9.69 -3.53 10.01
CA VAL A 231 -10.87 -3.19 9.20
C VAL A 231 -11.41 -1.83 9.62
N ALA A 232 -11.39 -0.87 8.70
CA ALA A 232 -11.95 0.46 8.92
C ALA A 232 -13.48 0.40 8.87
N LYS A 233 -14.13 0.73 10.00
CA LYS A 233 -15.59 0.71 10.15
C LYS A 233 -16.21 1.90 9.40
N ASP A 234 -17.33 1.68 8.70
CA ASP A 234 -18.06 2.73 7.97
C ASP A 234 -17.30 3.41 6.81
N TYR A 235 -16.18 2.81 6.35
CA TYR A 235 -15.43 3.26 5.16
C TYR A 235 -15.50 2.22 4.04
N GLY A 236 -15.42 2.72 2.81
CA GLY A 236 -15.48 1.93 1.58
C GLY A 236 -14.16 1.79 0.86
N HIS A 237 -14.22 0.95 -0.17
CA HIS A 237 -13.07 0.50 -0.97
C HIS A 237 -12.20 1.64 -1.50
N LEU A 238 -12.80 2.78 -1.85
CA LEU A 238 -12.11 3.91 -2.48
C LEU A 238 -11.82 5.07 -1.54
N ASP A 239 -12.12 4.93 -0.24
CA ASP A 239 -12.07 6.06 0.69
C ASP A 239 -10.65 6.41 1.14
N MET A 240 -9.65 5.61 0.81
CA MET A 240 -8.26 5.98 1.08
C MET A 240 -7.69 6.98 0.05
N LEU A 241 -8.36 7.18 -1.10
CA LEU A 241 -7.83 7.98 -2.20
C LEU A 241 -7.70 9.46 -1.82
N ASP A 242 -7.04 10.22 -2.68
CA ASP A 242 -6.99 11.68 -2.57
C ASP A 242 -8.39 12.29 -2.49
N ASP A 243 -8.50 13.42 -1.77
CA ASP A 243 -9.78 14.11 -1.59
C ASP A 243 -10.40 14.54 -2.92
N ASP A 244 -9.57 14.97 -3.88
CA ASP A 244 -9.93 15.27 -5.26
C ASP A 244 -9.18 14.35 -6.24
N THR A 245 -9.93 13.49 -6.93
CA THR A 245 -9.40 12.67 -8.03
C THR A 245 -9.87 13.23 -9.37
N LYS A 246 -8.89 13.62 -10.21
CA LYS A 246 -9.15 14.38 -11.44
C LYS A 246 -9.59 13.51 -12.63
N GLY A 247 -10.28 14.15 -13.57
CA GLY A 247 -10.68 13.56 -14.85
C GLY A 247 -11.85 12.57 -14.74
N ILE A 248 -12.21 11.95 -15.87
CA ILE A 248 -13.35 11.03 -15.95
C ILE A 248 -13.16 9.83 -15.01
N ARG A 249 -11.95 9.25 -14.97
CA ARG A 249 -11.60 8.16 -14.04
C ARG A 249 -11.78 8.57 -12.59
N GLY A 250 -11.34 9.78 -12.26
CA GLY A 250 -11.47 10.33 -10.91
C GLY A 250 -12.93 10.47 -10.49
N LYS A 251 -13.81 11.00 -11.37
CA LYS A 251 -15.26 11.08 -11.08
C LYS A 251 -15.87 9.71 -10.75
N PHE A 252 -15.45 8.65 -11.44
CA PHE A 252 -15.95 7.30 -11.18
C PHE A 252 -15.61 6.78 -9.78
N THR A 253 -14.54 7.29 -9.15
CA THR A 253 -14.15 6.86 -7.80
C THR A 253 -15.16 7.26 -6.71
N TYR A 254 -16.07 8.20 -6.99
CA TYR A 254 -17.09 8.62 -6.03
C TYR A 254 -18.42 7.86 -6.17
N CYS A 255 -18.63 7.16 -7.29
CA CYS A 255 -19.95 6.60 -7.62
C CYS A 255 -20.00 5.08 -7.79
N LEU A 256 -18.87 4.41 -8.06
CA LEU A 256 -18.86 2.96 -8.35
C LEU A 256 -18.99 2.09 -7.09
N CYS A 257 -18.35 2.50 -5.98
CA CYS A 257 -18.34 1.74 -4.74
C CYS A 257 -19.26 2.37 -3.69
N LYS A 258 -19.69 1.57 -2.71
CA LYS A 258 -20.22 2.10 -1.45
C LYS A 258 -19.06 2.78 -0.72
N ASN A 259 -19.26 4.04 -0.38
CA ASN A 259 -18.29 4.92 0.28
C ASN A 259 -18.89 5.36 1.62
N GLY A 260 -18.01 5.68 2.55
CA GLY A 260 -18.30 6.36 3.80
C GLY A 260 -18.52 7.85 3.60
N GLU A 261 -18.48 8.59 4.70
CA GLU A 261 -18.77 10.03 4.71
C GLU A 261 -17.63 10.87 4.09
N SER A 262 -16.37 10.51 4.37
CA SER A 262 -15.21 11.27 3.89
C SER A 262 -13.98 10.40 3.68
N ARG A 263 -13.04 10.86 2.84
CA ARG A 263 -11.82 10.11 2.52
C ARG A 263 -10.69 10.33 3.51
N LYS A 264 -10.54 11.56 4.00
CA LYS A 264 -9.39 11.98 4.82
C LYS A 264 -9.14 11.07 6.04
N PRO A 265 -10.14 10.68 6.85
CA PRO A 265 -9.90 9.80 7.99
C PRO A 265 -9.38 8.42 7.58
N MET A 266 -9.99 7.80 6.57
CA MET A 266 -9.54 6.50 6.02
C MET A 266 -8.12 6.60 5.46
N ARG A 267 -7.84 7.63 4.66
CA ARG A 267 -6.49 7.85 4.12
C ARG A 267 -5.44 8.04 5.21
N ARG A 268 -5.76 8.82 6.25
CA ARG A 268 -4.87 9.04 7.40
C ARG A 268 -4.63 7.74 8.17
N PHE A 269 -5.68 6.95 8.40
CA PHE A 269 -5.55 5.65 9.03
C PHE A 269 -4.63 4.73 8.23
N VAL A 270 -4.91 4.56 6.94
CA VAL A 270 -4.11 3.71 6.05
C VAL A 270 -2.65 4.17 6.02
N GLY A 271 -2.40 5.47 5.89
CA GLY A 271 -1.04 6.03 5.93
C GLY A 271 -0.32 5.74 7.24
N GLY A 272 -0.97 5.95 8.39
CA GLY A 272 -0.37 5.68 9.69
C GLY A 272 -0.16 4.19 9.98
N ALA A 273 -1.09 3.33 9.56
CA ALA A 273 -0.94 1.87 9.68
C ALA A 273 0.24 1.37 8.83
N ILE A 274 0.39 1.86 7.60
CA ILE A 274 1.56 1.57 6.74
C ILE A 274 2.84 2.00 7.44
N VAL A 275 2.91 3.24 7.93
CA VAL A 275 4.12 3.75 8.61
C VAL A 275 4.45 2.91 9.83
N ALA A 276 3.48 2.60 10.69
CA ALA A 276 3.68 1.80 11.89
C ALA A 276 4.19 0.38 11.55
N PHE A 277 3.59 -0.25 10.54
CA PHE A 277 3.99 -1.58 10.07
C PHE A 277 5.40 -1.59 9.46
N LEU A 278 5.72 -0.61 8.62
CA LEU A 278 7.05 -0.49 8.01
C LEU A 278 8.13 -0.18 9.06
N LYS A 279 7.84 0.67 10.06
CA LYS A 279 8.75 0.91 11.19
C LYS A 279 9.01 -0.38 11.97
N ALA A 280 7.97 -1.16 12.27
CA ALA A 280 8.09 -2.41 13.01
C ALA A 280 9.03 -3.39 12.30
N TYR A 281 8.79 -3.65 11.02
CA TYR A 281 9.45 -4.74 10.31
C TYR A 281 10.70 -4.35 9.52
N LEU A 282 10.85 -3.08 9.13
CA LEU A 282 12.05 -2.62 8.41
C LEU A 282 13.04 -1.87 9.33
N LEU A 283 12.56 -1.30 10.42
CA LEU A 283 13.35 -0.47 11.34
C LEU A 283 13.40 -1.02 12.78
N ALA A 284 12.76 -2.17 13.05
CA ALA A 284 12.69 -2.78 14.38
C ALA A 284 12.09 -1.85 15.46
N ASP A 285 11.10 -1.05 15.08
CA ASP A 285 10.36 -0.15 15.98
C ASP A 285 8.85 -0.41 15.89
N ASP A 286 8.35 -1.29 16.77
CA ASP A 286 6.97 -1.79 16.76
C ASP A 286 6.00 -0.99 17.66
N ARG A 287 6.49 0.04 18.36
CA ARG A 287 5.73 0.78 19.38
C ARG A 287 4.40 1.30 18.85
N ASP A 288 4.41 1.93 17.67
CA ASP A 288 3.19 2.47 17.06
C ASP A 288 2.24 1.35 16.61
N LEU A 289 2.75 0.24 16.09
CA LEU A 289 1.94 -0.89 15.60
C LEU A 289 1.22 -1.59 16.77
N ILE A 290 1.94 -1.82 17.87
CA ILE A 290 1.40 -2.38 19.11
C ILE A 290 0.38 -1.42 19.74
N ALA A 291 0.65 -0.12 19.75
CA ALA A 291 -0.29 0.86 20.27
C ALA A 291 -1.59 0.94 19.45
N ILE A 292 -1.54 0.72 18.13
CA ILE A 292 -2.75 0.59 17.29
C ILE A 292 -3.52 -0.67 17.67
N ARG A 293 -2.85 -1.81 17.81
CA ARG A 293 -3.48 -3.08 18.19
C ARG A 293 -4.20 -2.99 19.53
N ASP A 294 -3.54 -2.40 20.52
CA ASP A 294 -4.03 -2.33 21.90
C ASP A 294 -5.03 -1.18 22.12
N GLY A 295 -5.33 -0.37 21.10
CA GLY A 295 -6.25 0.76 21.20
C GLY A 295 -5.70 1.93 22.02
N HIS A 296 -4.37 2.03 22.16
CA HIS A 296 -3.69 3.05 22.95
C HIS A 296 -3.34 4.32 22.13
N LYS A 297 -3.82 4.43 20.89
CA LYS A 297 -3.70 5.64 20.05
C LYS A 297 -5.05 6.25 19.72
N ASN A 298 -5.05 7.57 19.57
CA ASN A 298 -6.18 8.30 19.01
C ASN A 298 -6.26 8.03 17.51
N MET A 299 -7.09 7.05 17.15
CA MET A 299 -7.31 6.66 15.77
C MET A 299 -8.11 7.75 15.03
N PRO A 300 -7.82 8.04 13.74
CA PRO A 300 -8.63 8.97 12.96
C PRO A 300 -10.01 8.40 12.60
N LEU A 301 -10.25 7.11 12.84
CA LEU A 301 -11.50 6.39 12.60
C LEU A 301 -11.67 5.21 13.56
N ASP A 302 -12.88 4.68 13.66
CA ASP A 302 -13.18 3.46 14.39
C ASP A 302 -12.79 2.20 13.59
N LEU A 303 -12.21 1.21 14.27
CA LEU A 303 -11.94 -0.10 13.68
C LEU A 303 -13.06 -1.08 14.03
N LYS A 304 -13.52 -1.82 13.01
CA LYS A 304 -14.47 -2.92 13.17
C LYS A 304 -13.77 -4.18 13.67
N THR A 305 -12.54 -4.41 13.20
CA THR A 305 -11.75 -5.60 13.48
C THR A 305 -10.29 -5.23 13.63
N ILE A 306 -9.63 -5.86 14.60
CA ILE A 306 -8.18 -5.93 14.77
C ILE A 306 -7.85 -7.40 15.02
N GLU A 307 -7.14 -8.02 14.09
CA GLU A 307 -6.69 -9.42 14.19
C GLU A 307 -5.20 -9.48 13.84
N CYS A 308 -4.44 -10.32 14.54
CA CYS A 308 -3.04 -10.55 14.21
C CYS A 308 -2.61 -11.96 14.59
N TYR A 309 -1.74 -12.53 13.77
CA TYR A 309 -1.02 -13.76 14.06
C TYR A 309 0.46 -13.43 14.12
N VAL A 310 0.99 -13.18 15.32
CA VAL A 310 2.42 -12.93 15.56
C VAL A 310 3.16 -14.19 15.95
#